data_AF-A0A7S3RBY2-F1
#
_entry.id   AF-A0A7S3RBY2-F1
#
_cell.length_a   1.000
_cell.length_b   1.000
_cell.length_c   1.000
_cell.angle_alpha   90.00
_cell.angle_beta   90.00
_cell.angle_gamma   90.00
#
_symmetry.space_group_name_H-M   'P 1'
#
loop_
_entity.id
_entity.type
_entity.pdbx_description
1 polymer ?
#
loop_
_entity_poly.entity_id
_entity_poly.type
_entity_poly.pdbx_seq_one_letter_code
_entity_poly.pdbx_strand_id
1 'polypeptide(L)'
;GLAPEGELSVPDVIEAMLTIDPQFDGRVKFAMLDRAIAAARNVQRQRSEELALMTQQHQAKISTSYSQSLPVDVVKVDHQARSLFDFERAFERFRRQQRELLQHHGEV
;
A
#
# COMPACT_ATOMS: atom_id res chain seq x y z
N GLY A 1 9.44 4.66 -42.48
CA GLY A 1 10.07 3.52 -43.18
C GLY A 1 9.18 3.17 -44.34
N LEU A 2 9.75 2.89 -45.52
CA LEU A 2 8.97 2.51 -46.70
C LEU A 2 8.36 1.11 -46.46
N ALA A 3 7.03 1.03 -46.47
CA ALA A 3 6.31 -0.24 -46.40
C ALA A 3 6.33 -0.92 -47.79
N PRO A 4 6.36 -2.27 -47.86
CA PRO A 4 6.33 -3.00 -49.12
C PRO A 4 4.99 -2.80 -49.86
N GLU A 5 4.99 -3.02 -51.19
CA GLU A 5 3.81 -2.79 -52.03
C GLU A 5 2.56 -3.54 -51.51
N GLY A 6 1.51 -2.77 -51.20
CA GLY A 6 0.25 -3.28 -50.65
C GLY A 6 0.10 -3.11 -49.13
N GLU A 7 1.16 -2.72 -48.41
CA GLU A 7 1.09 -2.39 -46.99
C GLU A 7 0.99 -0.87 -46.79
N LEU A 8 -0.07 -0.45 -46.09
CA LEU A 8 -0.23 0.94 -45.67
C LEU A 8 0.79 1.24 -44.56
N SER A 9 1.62 2.26 -44.78
CA SER A 9 2.50 2.73 -43.73
C SER A 9 1.68 3.52 -42.69
N VAL A 10 2.12 3.50 -41.43
CA VAL A 10 1.46 4.26 -40.35
C VAL A 10 1.28 5.76 -40.71
N PRO A 11 2.26 6.43 -41.35
CA PRO A 11 2.08 7.78 -41.87
C PRO A 11 0.87 7.94 -42.82
N ASP A 12 0.67 6.99 -43.75
CA ASP A 12 -0.41 7.06 -44.74
C ASP A 12 -1.78 6.94 -44.07
N VAL A 13 -1.90 6.12 -43.02
CA VAL A 13 -3.12 6.00 -42.23
C VAL A 13 -3.41 7.29 -41.46
N ILE A 14 -2.38 7.91 -40.87
CA ILE A 14 -2.52 9.18 -40.15
C ILE A 14 -2.96 10.29 -41.10
N GLU A 15 -2.34 10.38 -42.28
CA GLU A 15 -2.70 11.36 -43.32
C GLU A 15 -4.14 11.17 -43.79
N ALA A 16 -4.55 9.93 -44.05
CA ALA A 16 -5.94 9.62 -44.41
C ALA A 16 -6.91 10.00 -43.28
N MET A 17 -6.59 9.70 -42.02
CA MET A 17 -7.43 10.07 -40.87
C MET A 17 -7.57 11.58 -40.71
N LEU A 18 -6.49 12.35 -40.85
CA LEU A 18 -6.51 13.81 -40.75
C LEU A 18 -7.20 14.48 -41.95
N THR A 19 -7.19 13.82 -43.11
CA THR A 19 -7.94 14.29 -44.28
C THR A 19 -9.45 14.08 -44.12
N ILE A 20 -9.86 12.96 -43.51
CA ILE A 20 -11.27 12.62 -43.27
C ILE A 20 -11.83 13.46 -42.10
N ASP A 21 -11.06 13.64 -41.04
CA ASP A 21 -11.42 14.46 -39.88
C ASP A 21 -10.22 15.31 -39.42
N PRO A 22 -10.15 16.58 -39.88
CA PRO A 22 -9.07 17.50 -39.52
C PRO A 22 -9.02 17.86 -38.02
N GLN A 23 -10.07 17.56 -37.25
CA GLN A 23 -10.13 17.82 -35.81
C GLN A 23 -9.96 16.54 -34.98
N PHE A 24 -9.61 15.42 -35.61
CA PHE A 24 -9.40 14.15 -34.94
C PHE A 24 -8.26 14.24 -33.93
N ASP A 25 -8.59 14.35 -32.63
CA ASP A 25 -7.60 14.50 -31.54
C ASP A 25 -7.14 13.16 -30.93
N GLY A 26 -7.58 12.04 -31.51
CA GLY A 26 -7.25 10.69 -31.04
C GLY A 26 -7.96 10.24 -29.77
N ARG A 27 -8.85 11.05 -29.17
CA ARG A 27 -9.61 10.63 -27.98
C ARG A 27 -10.73 9.68 -28.33
N VAL A 28 -10.54 8.41 -27.96
CA VAL A 28 -11.59 7.39 -28.00
C VAL A 28 -12.47 7.53 -26.75
N LYS A 29 -13.68 8.07 -26.89
CA LYS A 29 -14.69 8.04 -25.82
C LYS A 29 -15.30 6.64 -25.75
N PHE A 30 -14.82 5.82 -24.83
CA PHE A 30 -15.35 4.47 -24.61
C PHE A 30 -15.97 4.36 -23.22
N ALA A 31 -17.28 4.58 -23.13
CA ALA A 31 -18.01 4.64 -21.86
C ALA A 31 -17.87 3.37 -20.98
N MET A 32 -17.61 2.21 -21.59
CA MET A 32 -17.38 0.97 -20.84
C MET A 32 -16.02 0.95 -20.14
N LEU A 33 -14.97 1.54 -20.73
CA LEU A 33 -13.66 1.71 -20.07
C LEU A 33 -13.80 2.68 -18.89
N ASP A 34 -14.52 3.78 -19.07
CA ASP A 34 -14.76 4.74 -17.99
C ASP A 34 -15.47 4.09 -16.79
N ARG A 35 -16.50 3.27 -17.05
CA ARG A 35 -17.21 2.50 -16.02
C ARG A 35 -16.30 1.50 -15.33
N ALA A 36 -15.48 0.77 -16.09
CA ALA A 36 -14.53 -0.20 -15.52
C ALA A 36 -13.49 0.49 -14.62
N ILE A 37 -12.95 1.65 -15.04
CA ILE A 37 -12.01 2.45 -14.25
C ILE A 37 -12.68 2.95 -12.97
N ALA A 38 -13.91 3.47 -13.05
CA ALA A 38 -14.66 3.93 -11.89
C ALA A 38 -14.92 2.80 -10.87
N ALA A 39 -15.32 1.62 -11.35
CA ALA A 39 -15.53 0.45 -10.51
C ALA A 39 -14.23 0.01 -9.80
N ALA A 40 -13.11 -0.05 -10.53
CA ALA A 40 -11.81 -0.39 -9.95
C ALA A 40 -11.37 0.59 -8.85
N ARG A 41 -11.56 1.90 -9.08
CA ARG A 41 -11.27 2.94 -8.07
C ARG A 41 -12.12 2.79 -6.82
N ASN A 42 -13.41 2.46 -6.96
CA ASN A 42 -14.30 2.25 -5.82
C ASN A 42 -13.88 1.06 -4.97
N VAL A 43 -13.52 -0.07 -5.59
CA VAL A 43 -13.02 -1.26 -4.88
C VAL A 43 -11.73 -0.94 -4.13
N GLN A 44 -10.81 -0.20 -4.75
CA GLN A 44 -9.57 0.20 -4.08
C GLN A 44 -9.82 1.11 -2.88
N ARG A 45 -10.78 2.04 -3.00
CA ARG A 45 -11.17 2.93 -1.90
C ARG A 45 -11.78 2.14 -0.74
N GLN A 46 -12.72 1.24 -1.02
CA GLN A 46 -13.33 0.37 0.01
C GLN A 46 -12.27 -0.43 0.78
N ARG A 47 -11.32 -1.07 0.07
CA ARG A 47 -10.22 -1.80 0.71
C ARG A 47 -9.37 -0.92 1.62
N SER A 48 -9.10 0.33 1.20
CA SER A 48 -8.32 1.26 2.02
C SER A 48 -9.08 1.71 3.28
N GLU A 49 -10.39 1.93 3.17
CA GLU A 49 -11.26 2.28 4.30
C GLU A 49 -11.36 1.12 5.31
N GLU A 50 -11.53 -0.12 4.83
CA GLU A 50 -11.55 -1.32 5.67
C GLU A 50 -10.23 -1.54 6.40
N LEU A 51 -9.09 -1.36 5.72
CA LEU A 51 -7.77 -1.49 6.33
C LEU A 51 -7.54 -0.43 7.42
N ALA A 52 -7.96 0.81 7.18
CA ALA A 52 -7.86 1.90 8.14
C ALA A 52 -8.70 1.59 9.40
N LEU A 53 -9.94 1.11 9.21
CA LEU A 53 -10.82 0.75 10.32
C LEU A 53 -10.25 -0.42 11.13
N MET A 54 -9.70 -1.44 10.47
CA MET A 54 -9.08 -2.58 11.13
C MET A 54 -7.83 -2.16 11.93
N THR A 55 -7.03 -1.23 11.39
CA THR A 55 -5.86 -0.68 12.07
C THR A 55 -6.27 0.11 13.33
N GLN A 56 -7.30 0.94 13.22
CA GLN A 56 -7.84 1.71 14.34
C GLN A 56 -8.40 0.79 15.44
N GLN A 57 -9.16 -0.26 15.06
CA GLN A 57 -9.66 -1.24 16.02
C GLN A 57 -8.54 -2.01 16.70
N HIS A 58 -7.49 -2.38 15.98
CA HIS A 58 -6.32 -3.05 16.57
C HIS A 58 -5.60 -2.13 17.56
N GLN A 59 -5.41 -0.86 17.21
CA GLN A 59 -4.81 0.13 18.09
C GLN A 59 -5.65 0.39 19.35
N ALA A 60 -6.98 0.46 19.22
CA ALA A 60 -7.90 0.60 20.35
C ALA A 60 -7.88 -0.63 21.27
N LYS A 61 -7.82 -1.84 20.71
CA LYS A 61 -7.70 -3.09 21.49
C LYS A 61 -6.39 -3.16 22.27
N ILE A 62 -5.27 -2.78 21.66
CA ILE A 62 -3.97 -2.70 22.34
C ILE A 62 -4.02 -1.66 23.46
N SER A 63 -4.56 -0.47 23.19
CA SER A 63 -4.71 0.59 24.19
C SER A 63 -5.57 0.15 25.37
N THR A 64 -6.69 -0.53 25.13
CA THR A 64 -7.63 -0.91 26.21
C THR A 64 -7.12 -2.10 27.03
N SER A 65 -6.36 -3.03 26.44
CA SER A 65 -5.95 -4.27 27.12
C SER A 65 -4.67 -4.12 27.96
N TYR A 66 -3.85 -3.09 27.72
CA TYR A 66 -2.54 -2.94 28.39
C TYR A 66 -2.36 -1.63 29.18
N SER A 67 -3.20 -0.60 28.97
CA SER A 67 -2.95 0.74 29.56
C SER A 67 -3.45 0.96 30.98
N GLN A 68 -4.19 0.04 31.59
CA GLN A 68 -4.77 0.31 32.92
C GLN A 68 -3.88 -0.07 34.11
N SER A 69 -2.73 -0.73 33.93
CA SER A 69 -1.88 -1.03 35.11
C SER A 69 -0.37 -1.17 34.92
N LEU A 70 0.20 -1.13 33.70
CA LEU A 70 1.65 -1.35 33.55
C LEU A 70 2.29 -0.45 32.48
N PRO A 71 3.40 0.25 32.78
CA PRO A 71 4.12 1.13 31.85
C PRO A 71 5.03 0.28 30.93
N VAL A 72 4.44 -0.63 30.15
CA VAL A 72 5.21 -1.57 29.33
C VAL A 72 4.89 -1.32 27.86
N ASP A 73 5.84 -0.76 27.13
CA ASP A 73 5.72 -0.60 25.69
C ASP A 73 5.87 -1.96 24.99
N VAL A 74 5.02 -2.22 23.99
CA VAL A 74 5.11 -3.45 23.18
C VAL A 74 6.40 -3.44 22.34
N VAL A 75 7.41 -4.21 22.74
CA VAL A 75 8.62 -4.43 21.93
C VAL A 75 8.37 -5.57 20.95
N LYS A 76 8.27 -5.24 19.66
CA LYS A 76 8.26 -6.24 18.59
C LYS A 76 9.70 -6.73 18.38
N VAL A 77 9.93 -8.02 18.65
CA VAL A 77 11.17 -8.70 18.29
C VAL A 77 10.87 -9.51 17.03
N ASP A 78 11.39 -9.06 15.90
CA ASP A 78 11.18 -9.75 14.63
C ASP A 78 11.94 -11.08 14.62
N HIS A 79 11.23 -12.18 14.31
CA HIS A 79 11.83 -13.52 14.18
C HIS A 79 12.85 -13.58 13.02
N GLN A 80 12.67 -12.74 12.01
CA GLN A 80 13.62 -12.55 10.90
C GLN A 80 14.04 -11.07 10.88
N ALA A 81 14.91 -10.69 11.80
CA ALA A 81 15.49 -9.36 11.79
C ALA A 81 16.27 -9.14 10.48
N ARG A 82 16.12 -7.96 9.87
CA ARG A 82 16.81 -7.59 8.62
C ARG A 82 18.34 -7.49 8.80
N SER A 83 18.80 -7.41 10.04
CA SER A 83 20.19 -7.29 10.46
C SER A 83 20.36 -7.84 11.89
N LEU A 84 21.53 -8.42 12.19
CA LEU A 84 21.93 -8.80 13.55
C LEU A 84 21.90 -7.61 14.51
N PHE A 85 22.28 -6.42 14.03
CA PHE A 85 22.26 -5.19 14.82
C PHE A 85 20.85 -4.80 15.26
N ASP A 86 19.86 -4.95 14.38
CA ASP A 86 18.46 -4.64 14.69
C ASP A 86 17.89 -5.64 15.72
N PHE A 87 18.30 -6.91 15.63
CA PHE A 87 17.94 -7.94 16.60
C PHE A 87 18.53 -7.63 17.98
N GLU A 88 19.84 -7.36 18.07
CA GLU A 88 20.51 -7.04 19.33
C GLU A 88 19.86 -5.83 20.00
N ARG A 89 19.58 -4.77 19.23
CA ARG A 89 18.93 -3.56 19.73
C ARG A 89 17.49 -3.82 20.23
N ALA A 90 16.71 -4.65 19.52
CA ALA A 90 15.36 -5.02 19.96
C ALA A 90 15.41 -5.90 21.22
N PHE A 91 16.36 -6.83 21.27
CA PHE A 91 16.55 -7.74 22.40
C PHE A 91 17.02 -7.03 23.67
N GLU A 92 17.91 -6.04 23.56
CA GLU A 92 18.32 -5.20 24.69
C GLU A 92 17.16 -4.39 25.27
N ARG A 93 16.29 -3.85 24.40
CA ARG A 93 15.08 -3.12 24.83
C ARG A 93 14.12 -4.05 25.58
N PHE A 94 13.90 -5.25 25.06
CA PHE A 94 13.11 -6.28 25.74
C PHE A 94 13.68 -6.63 27.12
N ARG A 95 14.99 -6.88 27.22
CA ARG A 95 15.68 -7.18 28.48
C ARG A 95 15.60 -6.04 29.51
N ARG A 96 15.54 -4.78 29.05
CA ARG A 96 15.38 -3.62 29.93
C ARG A 96 13.98 -3.57 30.52
N GLN A 97 12.96 -3.69 29.67
CA GLN A 97 11.56 -3.72 30.11
C GLN A 97 11.26 -4.90 31.01
N GLN A 98 11.80 -6.09 30.72
CA GLN A 98 11.65 -7.26 31.57
C GLN A 98 12.20 -6.98 32.98
N ARG A 99 13.34 -6.32 33.11
CA ARG A 99 13.92 -5.96 34.41
C ARG A 99 13.08 -4.92 35.14
N GLU A 100 12.63 -3.88 34.45
CA GLU A 100 11.74 -2.87 35.03
C GLU A 100 10.44 -3.49 35.53
N LEU A 101 9.87 -4.45 34.77
CA LEU A 101 8.68 -5.19 35.16
C LEU A 101 8.91 -6.06 36.40
N LEU A 102 10.00 -6.83 36.44
CA LEU A 102 10.34 -7.66 37.60
C LEU A 102 10.56 -6.81 38.86
N GLN A 103 11.17 -5.63 38.74
CA GLN A 103 11.33 -4.67 39.84
C GLN A 103 9.98 -4.13 40.33
N HIS A 104 9.07 -3.78 39.41
CA HIS A 104 7.73 -3.32 39.76
C HIS A 104 6.89 -4.38 40.48
N HIS A 105 7.07 -5.66 40.14
CA HIS A 105 6.36 -6.79 40.75
C HIS A 105 7.03 -7.35 42.03
N GLY A 106 8.20 -6.83 42.42
CA GLY A 106 8.92 -7.29 43.62
C GLY A 106 9.47 -8.71 43.50
N GLU A 107 9.70 -9.19 42.27
CA GLU A 107 10.25 -10.52 41.99
C GLU A 107 11.80 -10.52 41.91
N VAL A 108 12.45 -9.47 42.46
CA VAL A 108 13.91 -9.29 42.52
C VAL A 108 14.37 -9.11 43.96
#